data_AF-A0A7W7VB02-F1
#
_entry.id   AF-A0A7W7VB02-F1
#
_cell.length_a   1.000
_cell.length_b   1.000
_cell.length_c   1.000
_cell.angle_alpha   90.00
_cell.angle_beta   90.00
_cell.angle_gamma   90.00
#
_symmetry.space_group_name_H-M   'P 1'
#
loop_
_entity.id
_entity.type
_entity.pdbx_description
1 polymer ?
#
loop_
_entity_poly.entity_id
_entity_poly.type
_entity_poly.pdbx_seq_one_letter_code
_entity_poly.pdbx_strand_id
1 'polypeptide(L)'
;MTTVLHSRAADGITLHDALAATGFTEAVALLSSPHEHAVVQVRADRCHTADGADYALGAVFEARAFDEDRELRWLCQAGSTGRAVLLTEDPGRLPPADVFPEPVADLEAIDTWLAHYLLWGHPLRGSATWTTLHTPQIGTLDVPFPYATAAAGRSDAETAERRRLRLAAREYVCVEPVHGNAYVGEERLLRIELAPTEPAAGRK
;
A
#
# COMPACT_ATOMS: atom_id res chain seq x y z
N MET A 1 8.09 -18.38 -14.56
CA MET A 1 6.71 -18.19 -15.06
C MET A 1 6.59 -16.70 -15.27
N THR A 2 6.25 -16.24 -16.46
CA THR A 2 6.12 -14.81 -16.76
C THR A 2 4.86 -14.26 -16.11
N THR A 3 4.98 -13.10 -15.46
CA THR A 3 3.86 -12.36 -14.87
C THR A 3 3.64 -11.11 -15.69
N VAL A 4 2.39 -10.78 -16.01
CA VAL A 4 2.06 -9.54 -16.71
C VAL A 4 1.43 -8.57 -15.71
N LEU A 5 1.98 -7.36 -15.64
CA LEU A 5 1.41 -6.26 -14.87
C LEU A 5 0.66 -5.34 -15.84
N HIS A 6 -0.65 -5.27 -15.65
CA HIS A 6 -1.54 -4.43 -16.43
C HIS A 6 -1.70 -3.06 -15.77
N SER A 7 -1.91 -2.03 -16.59
CA SER A 7 -1.99 -0.66 -16.11
C SER A 7 -2.91 0.22 -16.94
N ARG A 8 -3.61 1.15 -16.28
CA ARG A 8 -4.38 2.21 -16.93
C ARG A 8 -4.26 3.51 -16.17
N ALA A 9 -4.38 4.62 -16.89
CA ALA A 9 -4.20 5.96 -16.33
C ALA A 9 -5.37 6.91 -16.66
N ALA A 10 -5.46 7.95 -15.84
CA ALA A 10 -6.35 9.09 -16.03
C ALA A 10 -5.63 10.37 -15.59
N ASP A 11 -5.63 11.40 -16.44
CA ASP A 11 -5.20 12.75 -16.08
C ASP A 11 -6.40 13.62 -15.69
N GLY A 12 -6.16 14.65 -14.88
CA GLY A 12 -7.19 15.62 -14.52
C GLY A 12 -8.30 15.07 -13.63
N ILE A 13 -8.08 13.92 -12.99
CA ILE A 13 -9.05 13.27 -12.09
C ILE A 13 -8.81 13.66 -10.64
N THR A 14 -9.87 13.82 -9.85
CA THR A 14 -9.75 14.03 -8.40
C THR A 14 -9.34 12.72 -7.70
N LEU A 15 -8.69 12.81 -6.55
CA LEU A 15 -8.37 11.61 -5.76
C LEU A 15 -9.64 10.82 -5.38
N HIS A 16 -10.72 11.52 -5.05
CA HIS A 16 -12.01 10.91 -4.73
C HIS A 16 -12.54 10.06 -5.90
N ASP A 17 -12.59 10.64 -7.11
CA ASP A 17 -13.12 9.93 -8.28
C ASP A 17 -12.21 8.78 -8.71
N ALA A 18 -10.89 8.95 -8.55
CA ALA A 18 -9.93 7.88 -8.78
C ALA A 18 -10.14 6.70 -7.82
N LEU A 19 -10.33 6.97 -6.52
CA LEU A 19 -10.65 5.94 -5.51
C LEU A 19 -11.98 5.25 -5.81
N ALA A 20 -13.03 6.01 -6.14
CA ALA A 20 -14.34 5.46 -6.47
C ALA A 20 -14.27 4.48 -7.66
N ALA A 21 -13.49 4.82 -8.70
CA ALA A 21 -13.33 4.01 -9.89
C ALA A 21 -12.60 2.68 -9.65
N THR A 22 -11.82 2.57 -8.58
CA THR A 22 -11.09 1.32 -8.26
C THR A 22 -12.01 0.19 -7.78
N GLY A 23 -13.15 0.52 -7.16
CA GLY A 23 -13.97 -0.47 -6.47
C GLY A 23 -13.23 -1.18 -5.32
N PHE A 24 -12.37 -0.48 -4.58
CA PHE A 24 -11.81 -1.01 -3.33
C PHE A 24 -12.91 -1.27 -2.31
N THR A 25 -12.96 -2.48 -1.77
CA THR A 25 -13.85 -2.85 -0.65
C THR A 25 -13.17 -2.58 0.68
N GLU A 26 -11.93 -3.05 0.80
CA GLU A 26 -11.03 -2.86 1.94
C GLU A 26 -9.62 -2.70 1.39
N ALA A 27 -9.08 -1.49 1.44
CA ALA A 27 -7.71 -1.19 1.04
C ALA A 27 -7.02 -0.30 2.09
N VAL A 28 -5.70 -0.23 2.00
CA VAL A 28 -4.90 0.70 2.80
C VAL A 28 -4.46 1.83 1.88
N ALA A 29 -4.55 3.08 2.34
CA ALA A 29 -4.00 4.21 1.61
C ALA A 29 -2.94 4.95 2.43
N LEU A 30 -1.81 5.26 1.77
CA LEU A 30 -0.79 6.20 2.23
C LEU A 30 -1.09 7.54 1.58
N LEU A 31 -1.38 8.56 2.38
CA LEU A 31 -1.77 9.88 1.93
C LEU A 31 -0.73 10.89 2.41
N SER A 32 -0.16 11.65 1.48
CA SER A 32 0.77 12.75 1.78
C SER A 32 0.09 14.10 1.55
N SER A 33 0.15 14.94 2.57
CA SER A 33 -0.31 16.33 2.56
C SER A 33 0.81 17.26 3.04
N PRO A 34 0.69 18.60 2.90
CA PRO A 34 1.70 19.53 3.40
C PRO A 34 1.94 19.48 4.91
N HIS A 35 1.01 18.90 5.68
CA HIS A 35 1.03 18.94 7.14
C HIS A 35 1.19 17.58 7.79
N GLU A 36 0.92 16.49 7.07
CA GLU A 36 1.00 15.14 7.59
C GLU A 36 1.13 14.08 6.49
N HIS A 37 1.64 12.92 6.91
CA HIS A 37 1.52 11.67 6.18
C HIS A 37 0.58 10.75 6.97
N ALA A 38 -0.57 10.43 6.38
CA ALA A 38 -1.62 9.64 7.02
C ALA A 38 -1.69 8.24 6.39
N VAL A 39 -1.91 7.23 7.23
CA VAL A 39 -2.27 5.88 6.77
C VAL A 39 -3.73 5.65 7.13
N VAL A 40 -4.55 5.47 6.11
CA VAL A 40 -6.02 5.39 6.26
C VAL A 40 -6.55 4.08 5.69
N GLN A 41 -7.75 3.72 6.11
CA GLN A 41 -8.48 2.59 5.54
C GLN A 41 -9.43 3.10 4.45
N VAL A 42 -9.35 2.53 3.26
CA VAL A 42 -10.29 2.80 2.17
C VAL A 42 -11.43 1.80 2.24
N ARG A 43 -12.66 2.28 2.38
CA ARG A 43 -13.90 1.49 2.33
C ARG A 43 -14.94 2.26 1.56
N ALA A 44 -15.59 1.60 0.59
CA ALA A 44 -16.67 2.20 -0.18
C ALA A 44 -16.30 3.65 -0.58
N ASP A 45 -15.26 3.78 -1.41
CA ASP A 45 -14.76 5.04 -1.98
C ASP A 45 -14.28 6.13 -1.00
N ARG A 46 -14.34 5.88 0.32
CA ARG A 46 -13.95 6.82 1.37
C ARG A 46 -12.73 6.35 2.13
N CYS A 47 -11.98 7.34 2.64
CA CYS A 47 -10.85 7.14 3.50
C CYS A 47 -11.26 7.36 4.96
N HIS A 48 -10.95 6.42 5.84
CA HIS A 48 -11.29 6.48 7.25
C HIS A 48 -10.05 6.43 8.14
N THR A 49 -10.06 7.23 9.21
CA THR A 49 -9.05 7.23 10.28
C THR A 49 -9.36 6.21 11.37
N ALA A 50 -8.42 6.01 12.30
CA ALA A 50 -8.53 5.01 13.37
C ALA A 50 -9.70 5.25 14.34
N ASP A 51 -10.13 6.51 14.50
CA ASP A 51 -11.31 6.90 15.27
C ASP A 51 -12.63 6.72 14.48
N GLY A 52 -12.55 6.29 13.22
CA GLY A 52 -13.69 6.06 12.34
C GLY A 52 -14.20 7.30 11.61
N ALA A 53 -13.53 8.45 11.74
CA ALA A 53 -13.88 9.65 10.99
C ALA A 53 -13.47 9.54 9.50
N ASP A 54 -14.15 10.30 8.64
CA ASP A 54 -13.75 10.45 7.24
C ASP A 54 -12.51 11.37 7.15
N TYR A 55 -11.48 10.92 6.45
CA TYR A 55 -10.28 11.71 6.19
C TYR A 55 -10.51 12.68 5.02
N ALA A 56 -10.24 13.96 5.24
CA ALA A 56 -10.44 14.99 4.23
C ALA A 56 -9.34 14.97 3.15
N LEU A 57 -9.71 14.64 1.91
CA LEU A 57 -8.76 14.50 0.80
C LEU A 57 -8.28 15.83 0.19
N GLY A 58 -8.87 16.97 0.57
CA GLY A 58 -8.67 18.25 -0.12
C GLY A 58 -7.24 18.80 -0.09
N ALA A 59 -6.42 18.39 0.88
CA ALA A 59 -5.01 18.81 1.00
C ALA A 59 -4.01 17.73 0.55
N VAL A 60 -4.49 16.56 0.12
CA VAL A 60 -3.62 15.46 -0.32
C VAL A 60 -3.00 15.81 -1.67
N PHE A 61 -1.68 15.75 -1.76
CA PHE A 61 -0.96 15.94 -3.03
C PHE A 61 -0.44 14.64 -3.63
N GLU A 62 -0.34 13.56 -2.83
CA GLU A 62 0.07 12.24 -3.30
C GLU A 62 -0.67 11.16 -2.51
N ALA A 63 -1.13 10.12 -3.20
CA ALA A 63 -1.78 8.98 -2.59
C ALA A 63 -1.34 7.67 -3.25
N ARG A 64 -1.12 6.65 -2.41
CA ARG A 64 -0.99 5.25 -2.83
C ARG A 64 -2.02 4.42 -2.08
N ALA A 65 -3.04 3.92 -2.75
CA ALA A 65 -4.07 3.06 -2.17
C ALA A 65 -3.94 1.64 -2.73
N PHE A 66 -3.88 0.62 -1.88
CA PHE A 66 -3.57 -0.73 -2.30
C PHE A 66 -4.30 -1.80 -1.50
N ASP A 67 -4.53 -2.91 -2.19
CA ASP A 67 -4.89 -4.21 -1.63
C ASP A 67 -3.94 -5.28 -2.20
N GLU A 68 -4.21 -6.56 -1.91
CA GLU A 68 -3.34 -7.65 -2.37
C GLU A 68 -3.24 -7.75 -3.90
N ASP A 69 -4.22 -7.22 -4.64
CA ASP A 69 -4.39 -7.45 -6.08
C ASP A 69 -4.21 -6.20 -6.94
N ARG A 70 -4.37 -5.00 -6.36
CA ARG A 70 -4.35 -3.72 -7.05
C ARG A 70 -3.59 -2.65 -6.26
N GLU A 71 -3.02 -1.69 -6.97
CA GLU A 71 -2.54 -0.43 -6.39
C GLU A 71 -2.98 0.74 -7.27
N LEU A 72 -3.63 1.73 -6.66
CA LEU A 72 -3.85 3.05 -7.20
C LEU A 72 -2.73 3.97 -6.74
N ARG A 73 -2.11 4.66 -7.71
CA ARG A 73 -1.21 5.78 -7.47
C ARG A 73 -1.85 7.05 -7.99
N TRP A 74 -1.90 8.09 -7.19
CA TRP A 74 -2.42 9.39 -7.59
C TRP A 74 -1.45 10.48 -7.17
N LEU A 75 -1.15 11.40 -8.09
CA LEU A 75 -0.29 12.55 -7.85
C LEU A 75 -1.01 13.81 -8.32
N CYS A 76 -1.19 14.77 -7.41
CA CYS A 76 -1.76 16.07 -7.71
C CYS A 76 -0.87 16.81 -8.71
N GLN A 77 -1.47 17.37 -9.75
CA GLN A 77 -0.78 18.17 -10.77
C GLN A 77 -1.24 19.62 -10.76
N ALA A 78 -2.53 19.88 -10.49
CA ALA A 78 -3.08 21.22 -10.42
C ALA A 78 -4.35 21.25 -9.56
N GLY A 79 -4.40 22.16 -8.58
CA GLY A 79 -5.57 22.31 -7.71
C GLY A 79 -5.89 21.02 -6.94
N SER A 80 -7.07 20.44 -7.18
CA SER A 80 -7.53 19.18 -6.58
C SER A 80 -7.53 18.00 -7.56
N THR A 81 -6.95 18.16 -8.74
CA THR A 81 -6.87 17.11 -9.77
C THR A 81 -5.43 16.71 -10.04
N GLY A 82 -5.27 15.48 -10.52
CA GLY A 82 -3.97 14.87 -10.70
C GLY A 82 -3.96 13.76 -11.73
N ARG A 83 -2.85 13.05 -11.79
CA ARG A 83 -2.69 11.82 -12.57
C ARG A 83 -2.90 10.61 -11.69
N ALA A 84 -3.85 9.76 -12.07
CA ALA A 84 -4.10 8.46 -11.46
C ALA A 84 -3.54 7.34 -12.35
N VAL A 85 -2.96 6.31 -11.74
CA VAL A 85 -2.56 5.06 -12.41
C VAL A 85 -3.00 3.88 -11.52
N LEU A 86 -3.76 2.94 -12.08
CA LEU A 86 -4.04 1.66 -11.40
C LEU A 86 -3.13 0.57 -11.98
N LEU A 87 -2.47 -0.18 -11.10
CA LEU A 87 -1.64 -1.35 -11.39
C LEU A 87 -2.34 -2.62 -10.91
N THR A 88 -2.36 -3.69 -11.70
CA THR A 88 -2.88 -5.01 -11.29
C THR A 88 -2.36 -6.14 -12.17
N GLU A 89 -2.23 -7.36 -11.63
CA GLU A 89 -1.91 -8.55 -12.43
C GLU A 89 -3.14 -9.18 -13.09
N ASP A 90 -4.35 -8.73 -12.72
CA ASP A 90 -5.61 -9.23 -13.28
C ASP A 90 -6.25 -8.14 -14.15
N PRO A 91 -6.28 -8.27 -15.49
CA PRO A 91 -6.85 -7.25 -16.36
C PRO A 91 -8.36 -7.04 -16.11
N GLY A 92 -9.07 -8.02 -15.53
CA GLY A 92 -10.47 -7.89 -15.12
C GLY A 92 -10.69 -6.96 -13.93
N ARG A 93 -9.61 -6.56 -13.25
CA ARG A 93 -9.62 -5.62 -12.11
C ARG A 93 -9.19 -4.21 -12.48
N LEU A 94 -8.92 -3.94 -13.76
CA LEU A 94 -8.67 -2.59 -14.24
C LEU A 94 -9.93 -1.73 -14.13
N PRO A 95 -9.77 -0.42 -13.91
CA PRO A 95 -10.91 0.49 -13.82
C PRO A 95 -11.58 0.65 -15.20
N PRO A 96 -12.86 1.04 -15.23
CA PRO A 96 -13.61 1.28 -16.45
C PRO A 96 -12.92 2.26 -17.41
N ALA A 97 -13.07 2.03 -18.72
CA ALA A 97 -12.38 2.78 -19.78
C ALA A 97 -12.86 4.20 -20.01
N ASP A 98 -14.08 4.48 -19.61
CA ASP A 98 -14.64 5.81 -19.56
C ASP A 98 -14.04 6.67 -18.42
N VAL A 99 -13.52 6.05 -17.35
CA VAL A 99 -12.91 6.78 -16.22
C VAL A 99 -11.38 6.83 -16.32
N PHE A 100 -10.74 5.73 -16.72
CA PHE A 100 -9.29 5.65 -16.96
C PHE A 100 -9.02 5.40 -18.44
N PRO A 101 -9.16 6.43 -19.29
CA PRO A 101 -9.16 6.24 -20.74
C PRO A 101 -7.78 5.88 -21.29
N GLU A 102 -6.70 6.27 -20.62
CA GLU A 102 -5.34 6.10 -21.15
C GLU A 102 -4.84 4.67 -20.91
N PRO A 103 -4.57 3.88 -21.96
CA PRO A 103 -3.88 2.62 -21.81
C PRO A 103 -2.41 2.90 -21.46
N VAL A 104 -1.89 2.18 -20.46
CA VAL A 104 -0.46 2.15 -20.17
C VAL A 104 0.06 0.81 -20.69
N ALA A 105 1.27 0.80 -21.26
CA ALA A 105 1.85 -0.43 -21.79
C ALA A 105 1.98 -1.48 -20.68
N ASP A 106 1.52 -2.70 -20.97
CA ASP A 106 1.69 -3.83 -20.06
C ASP A 106 3.18 -4.09 -19.83
N LEU A 107 3.52 -4.45 -18.60
CA LEU A 107 4.88 -4.83 -18.22
C LEU A 107 4.96 -6.35 -18.11
N GLU A 108 5.77 -6.96 -18.97
CA GLU A 108 6.08 -8.38 -18.93
C GLU A 108 7.28 -8.63 -18.01
N ALA A 109 7.01 -9.19 -16.83
CA ALA A 109 8.03 -9.56 -15.85
C ALA A 109 8.48 -11.01 -16.06
N ILE A 110 9.79 -11.22 -16.15
CA ILE A 110 10.39 -12.57 -16.24
C ILE A 110 10.40 -13.28 -14.88
N ASP A 111 10.34 -12.51 -13.79
CA ASP A 111 10.27 -12.99 -12.42
C ASP A 111 9.59 -11.93 -11.52
N THR A 112 9.15 -12.34 -10.33
CA THR A 112 8.59 -11.42 -9.33
C THR A 112 9.14 -11.72 -7.94
N TRP A 113 9.53 -10.68 -7.21
CA TRP A 113 10.11 -10.82 -5.88
C TRP A 113 9.24 -10.15 -4.82
N LEU A 114 9.14 -10.79 -3.65
CA LEU A 114 8.44 -10.22 -2.51
C LEU A 114 9.41 -9.35 -1.70
N ALA A 115 9.27 -8.03 -1.86
CA ALA A 115 9.99 -7.02 -1.10
C ALA A 115 9.26 -6.67 0.21
N HIS A 116 10.03 -6.21 1.19
CA HIS A 116 9.50 -5.90 2.52
C HIS A 116 10.14 -4.64 3.09
N TYR A 117 9.30 -3.69 3.50
CA TYR A 117 9.71 -2.46 4.15
C TYR A 117 9.27 -2.47 5.60
N LEU A 118 10.22 -2.37 6.53
CA LEU A 118 9.90 -2.32 7.95
C LEU A 118 9.15 -1.03 8.26
N LEU A 119 7.96 -1.13 8.87
CA LEU A 119 7.25 0.05 9.36
C LEU A 119 7.92 0.54 10.63
N TRP A 120 8.16 1.84 10.69
CA TRP A 120 8.83 2.45 11.82
C TRP A 120 7.97 2.38 13.09
N GLY A 121 8.62 2.14 14.22
CA GLY A 121 7.97 2.13 15.53
C GLY A 121 7.66 0.72 16.05
N HIS A 122 7.15 0.69 17.27
CA HIS A 122 6.69 -0.53 17.93
C HIS A 122 5.17 -0.48 18.04
N PRO A 123 4.48 -1.62 17.83
CA PRO A 123 3.04 -1.68 18.00
C PRO A 123 2.69 -1.44 19.47
N LEU A 124 1.82 -0.47 19.70
CA LEU A 124 1.06 -0.33 20.94
C LEU A 124 -0.22 -1.16 20.82
N ARG A 125 -0.85 -1.48 21.94
CA ARG A 125 -2.18 -2.10 21.91
C ARG A 125 -3.15 -1.13 21.22
N GLY A 126 -3.64 -1.51 20.04
CA GLY A 126 -4.63 -0.78 19.27
C GLY A 126 -6.05 -1.35 19.44
N SER A 127 -6.93 -1.05 18.48
CA SER A 127 -8.29 -1.57 18.42
C SER A 127 -8.33 -2.95 17.72
N ALA A 128 -9.53 -3.49 17.49
CA ALA A 128 -9.71 -4.76 16.79
C ALA A 128 -9.24 -4.70 15.33
N THR A 129 -9.20 -3.52 14.70
CA THR A 129 -8.90 -3.33 13.27
C THR A 129 -7.73 -2.37 13.01
N TRP A 130 -7.27 -1.66 14.05
CA TRP A 130 -6.21 -0.66 13.95
C TRP A 130 -5.09 -0.92 14.94
N THR A 131 -3.88 -0.52 14.59
CA THR A 131 -2.69 -0.57 15.44
C THR A 131 -2.00 0.78 15.43
N THR A 132 -1.70 1.32 16.60
CA THR A 132 -0.85 2.50 16.74
C THR A 132 0.60 2.06 16.83
N LEU A 133 1.44 2.50 15.90
CA LEU A 133 2.89 2.38 15.97
C LEU A 133 3.45 3.57 16.74
N HIS A 134 4.45 3.37 17.60
CA HIS A 134 5.04 4.44 18.38
C HIS A 134 6.57 4.36 18.44
N THR A 135 7.21 5.53 18.40
CA THR A 135 8.60 5.74 18.80
C THR A 135 8.74 7.10 19.50
N PRO A 136 9.59 7.24 20.53
CA PRO A 136 9.74 8.52 21.22
C PRO A 136 10.18 9.69 20.33
N GLN A 137 10.92 9.43 19.25
CA GLN A 137 11.55 10.47 18.41
C GLN A 137 10.65 10.98 17.27
N ILE A 138 9.73 10.15 16.77
CA ILE A 138 8.89 10.47 15.58
C ILE A 138 7.42 10.59 15.97
N GLY A 139 7.01 10.05 17.12
CA GLY A 139 5.63 10.08 17.59
C GLY A 139 4.89 8.80 17.26
N THR A 140 3.61 8.94 16.91
CA THR A 140 2.68 7.84 16.65
C THR A 140 2.22 7.81 15.21
N LEU A 141 1.93 6.60 14.71
CA LEU A 141 1.31 6.37 13.41
C LEU A 141 0.25 5.29 13.55
N ASP A 142 -1.01 5.63 13.32
CA ASP A 142 -2.07 4.63 13.24
C ASP A 142 -2.03 3.94 11.89
N VAL A 143 -2.15 2.61 11.89
CA VAL A 143 -2.24 1.80 10.67
C VAL A 143 -3.42 0.83 10.74
N PRO A 144 -4.15 0.61 9.63
CA PRO A 144 -5.28 -0.30 9.57
C PRO A 144 -4.78 -1.75 9.54
N PHE A 145 -4.38 -2.24 10.70
CA PHE A 145 -3.91 -3.60 10.90
C PHE A 145 -4.40 -4.14 12.26
N PRO A 146 -4.99 -5.35 12.32
CA PRO A 146 -5.52 -5.93 13.55
C PRO A 146 -4.43 -6.68 14.35
N TYR A 147 -3.45 -5.96 14.94
CA TYR A 147 -2.28 -6.59 15.57
C TYR A 147 -2.64 -7.57 16.69
N ALA A 148 -3.55 -7.20 17.59
CA ALA A 148 -3.92 -8.03 18.74
C ALA A 148 -4.42 -9.42 18.30
N THR A 149 -5.29 -9.45 17.30
CA THR A 149 -5.83 -10.69 16.73
C THR A 149 -4.76 -11.48 15.97
N ALA A 150 -3.95 -10.80 15.15
CA ALA A 150 -2.90 -11.44 14.35
C ALA A 150 -1.77 -12.05 15.21
N ALA A 151 -1.49 -11.46 16.38
CA ALA A 151 -0.47 -11.92 17.32
C ALA A 151 -0.95 -13.04 18.25
N ALA A 152 -2.23 -13.07 18.62
CA ALA A 152 -2.79 -14.01 19.60
C ALA A 152 -2.76 -15.49 19.17
N GLY A 153 -2.74 -15.78 17.87
CA GLY A 153 -2.72 -17.15 17.33
C GLY A 153 -1.35 -17.85 17.36
N ARG A 154 -0.32 -17.27 17.99
CA ARG A 154 1.05 -17.80 17.97
C ARG A 154 1.53 -18.10 19.39
N SER A 155 1.98 -19.34 19.61
CA SER A 155 2.24 -19.98 20.91
C SER A 155 3.27 -19.30 21.81
N ASP A 156 4.05 -18.37 21.27
CA ASP A 156 5.17 -17.76 21.97
C ASP A 156 4.77 -16.35 22.41
N ALA A 157 3.95 -16.29 23.47
CA ALA A 157 3.39 -15.05 24.02
C ALA A 157 4.47 -13.98 24.31
N GLU A 158 5.67 -14.40 24.72
CA GLU A 158 6.80 -13.49 25.01
C GLU A 158 7.45 -12.90 23.74
N THR A 159 7.28 -13.56 22.59
CA THR A 159 7.80 -13.12 21.29
C THR A 159 6.75 -12.36 20.48
N ALA A 160 5.47 -12.61 20.75
CA ALA A 160 4.34 -11.93 20.12
C ALA A 160 4.24 -10.43 20.49
N GLU A 161 4.71 -10.01 21.67
CA GLU A 161 4.67 -8.60 22.09
C GLU A 161 5.77 -7.71 21.47
N ARG A 162 6.63 -8.25 20.59
CA ARG A 162 7.77 -7.50 20.02
C ARG A 162 7.85 -7.50 18.50
N ARG A 163 6.92 -8.14 17.80
CA ARG A 163 6.96 -8.18 16.33
C ARG A 163 6.64 -6.81 15.77
N ARG A 164 7.49 -6.31 14.89
CA ARG A 164 7.23 -5.08 14.14
C ARG A 164 6.22 -5.37 13.02
N LEU A 165 5.64 -4.31 12.47
CA LEU A 165 4.90 -4.39 11.22
C LEU A 165 5.82 -4.13 10.03
N ARG A 166 5.47 -4.68 8.88
CA ARG A 166 6.14 -4.42 7.60
C ARG A 166 5.10 -4.22 6.49
N LEU A 167 5.44 -3.40 5.52
CA LEU A 167 4.74 -3.27 4.26
C LEU A 167 5.33 -4.27 3.27
N ALA A 168 4.50 -5.17 2.76
CA ALA A 168 4.86 -6.09 1.69
C ALA A 168 4.62 -5.41 0.33
N ALA A 169 5.58 -5.58 -0.57
CA ALA A 169 5.52 -5.11 -1.94
C ALA A 169 5.97 -6.22 -2.91
N ARG A 170 5.55 -6.16 -4.16
CA ARG A 170 5.99 -7.05 -5.24
C ARG A 170 6.82 -6.27 -6.23
N GLU A 171 8.07 -6.66 -6.40
CA GLU A 171 8.94 -6.17 -7.46
C GLU A 171 8.77 -7.03 -8.71
N TYR A 172 8.68 -6.39 -9.88
CA TYR A 172 8.53 -7.03 -11.18
C TYR A 172 9.87 -6.93 -11.91
N VAL A 173 10.54 -8.07 -12.09
CA VAL A 173 11.88 -8.13 -12.70
C VAL A 173 11.74 -8.26 -14.21
N CYS A 174 12.34 -7.34 -14.93
CA CYS A 174 12.37 -7.28 -16.39
C CYS A 174 13.79 -7.53 -16.91
N VAL A 175 13.90 -7.77 -18.22
CA VAL A 175 15.18 -7.89 -18.92
C VAL A 175 15.32 -6.74 -19.91
N GLU A 176 16.43 -6.02 -19.81
CA GLU A 176 16.78 -4.97 -20.75
C GLU A 176 17.15 -5.60 -22.11
N PRO A 177 16.59 -5.12 -23.23
CA PRO A 177 16.64 -5.84 -24.50
C PRO A 177 18.02 -5.85 -25.20
N VAL A 178 18.91 -4.90 -24.92
CA VAL A 178 20.20 -4.76 -25.62
C VAL A 178 21.29 -5.64 -25.01
N HIS A 179 21.41 -5.68 -23.69
CA HIS A 179 22.48 -6.38 -22.97
C HIS A 179 22.00 -7.58 -22.16
N GLY A 180 20.68 -7.76 -22.00
CA GLY A 180 20.12 -8.85 -21.22
C GLY A 180 20.26 -8.65 -19.71
N ASN A 181 20.51 -7.42 -19.25
CA ASN A 181 20.61 -7.13 -17.82
C ASN A 181 19.22 -7.19 -17.17
N ALA A 182 19.13 -7.83 -16.01
CA ALA A 182 17.92 -7.84 -15.20
C ALA A 182 17.79 -6.54 -14.39
N TYR A 183 16.58 -6.01 -14.28
CA TYR A 183 16.27 -4.83 -13.47
C TYR A 183 14.84 -4.90 -12.92
N VAL A 184 14.55 -4.16 -11.84
CA VAL A 184 13.17 -3.99 -11.35
C VAL A 184 12.48 -2.96 -12.25
N GLY A 185 11.51 -3.41 -13.05
CA GLY A 185 10.77 -2.55 -13.96
C GLY A 185 9.63 -1.79 -13.27
N GLU A 186 9.05 -2.37 -12.22
CA GLU A 186 8.00 -1.76 -11.41
C GLU A 186 7.94 -2.44 -10.02
N GLU A 187 7.29 -1.79 -9.07
CA GLU A 187 6.95 -2.34 -7.76
C GLU A 187 5.44 -2.15 -7.48
N ARG A 188 4.78 -3.04 -6.76
CA ARG A 188 3.40 -2.83 -6.28
C ARG A 188 3.26 -3.06 -4.78
N LEU A 189 2.65 -2.15 -4.03
CA LEU A 189 2.29 -2.37 -2.62
C LEU A 189 1.17 -3.40 -2.51
N LEU A 190 1.25 -4.28 -1.52
CA LEU A 190 0.30 -5.40 -1.36
C LEU A 190 -0.50 -5.29 -0.06
N ARG A 191 0.19 -5.21 1.08
CA ARG A 191 -0.44 -5.26 2.41
C ARG A 191 0.51 -4.88 3.52
N ILE A 192 -0.05 -4.55 4.67
CA ILE A 192 0.67 -4.50 5.95
C ILE A 192 0.56 -5.87 6.62
N GLU A 193 1.66 -6.38 7.15
CA GLU A 193 1.70 -7.67 7.85
C GLU A 193 2.71 -7.67 9.01
N LEU A 194 2.65 -8.72 9.84
CA LEU A 194 3.63 -8.95 10.90
C LEU A 194 5.00 -9.27 10.28
N ALA A 195 6.05 -8.60 10.76
CA ALA A 195 7.40 -9.00 10.45
C ALA A 195 7.71 -10.39 11.06
N PRO A 196 8.57 -11.19 10.40
CA PRO A 196 9.14 -12.37 11.00
C PRO A 196 9.80 -12.04 12.33
N THR A 197 9.82 -12.99 13.24
CA THR A 197 10.63 -12.86 14.45
C THR A 197 12.09 -12.88 14.08
N GLU A 198 12.82 -11.87 14.51
CA GLU A 198 14.28 -11.97 14.52
C GLU A 198 14.65 -13.21 15.35
N PRO A 199 15.52 -14.10 14.84
CA PRO A 199 16.08 -15.14 15.68
C PRO A 199 16.77 -14.45 16.86
N ALA A 200 16.55 -14.95 18.08
CA ALA A 200 17.21 -14.43 19.26
C ALA A 200 18.70 -14.35 18.96
N ALA A 201 19.25 -13.14 18.92
CA ALA A 201 20.68 -12.95 18.78
C ALA A 201 21.32 -13.77 19.90
N GLY A 202 22.01 -14.86 19.52
CA GLY A 202 22.70 -15.70 20.48
C GLY A 202 23.62 -14.78 21.28
N ARG A 203 23.29 -14.57 22.55
CA ARG A 203 24.18 -13.91 23.49
C ARG A 203 25.43 -14.80 23.54
N LYS A 204 26.48 -14.39 22.84
CA LYS A 204 27.82 -14.90 23.06
C LYS A 204 28.34 -14.32 24.38
#